data_AF-S3ARE9-F1
#
_entry.id   AF-S3ARE9-F1
#
_cell.length_a   1.000
_cell.length_b   1.000
_cell.length_c   1.000
_cell.angle_alpha   90.00
_cell.angle_beta   90.00
_cell.angle_gamma   90.00
#
_symmetry.space_group_name_H-M   'P 1'
#
loop_
_entity.id
_entity.type
_entity.pdbx_description
1 polymer ?
#
loop_
_entity_poly.entity_id
_entity_poly.type
_entity_poly.pdbx_seq_one_letter_code
_entity_poly.pdbx_strand_id
1 'polypeptide(L)'
;MSGTHQHAGGGHAHGTDGTAVPYRALAVTASNRASAGVYEDKGGPLLVEGLRVMGFAVDGPKVVPDGEPVRELLQEAVRSGYAVVLTTGGTGISPTDRTPEMTRSLLDHEIPGIAEAIRAEGRTKVPTAALSRGVAGVAGRTLIVNLPGSTGGVKDGLAVLAGLLPHAVDQLHGGDHPQPPAESSAQPATTSQPDASVSAAPRGDDPR
;
A
#
# COMPACT_ATOMS: atom_id res chain seq x y z
N MET A 1 5.86 64.95 -23.33
CA MET A 1 5.94 63.49 -23.51
C MET A 1 6.69 62.91 -22.32
N SER A 2 5.98 62.57 -21.23
CA SER A 2 6.54 61.84 -20.09
C SER A 2 5.60 60.68 -19.81
N GLY A 3 6.06 59.47 -20.14
CA GLY A 3 5.32 58.22 -19.96
C GLY A 3 5.61 57.62 -18.59
N THR A 4 4.54 57.39 -17.83
CA THR A 4 4.51 56.65 -16.58
C THR A 4 4.43 55.15 -16.91
N HIS A 5 5.42 54.34 -16.50
CA HIS A 5 5.31 52.89 -16.57
C HIS A 5 4.76 52.36 -15.24
N GLN A 6 3.48 51.97 -15.25
CA GLN A 6 2.88 51.10 -14.24
C GLN A 6 3.04 49.65 -14.71
N HIS A 7 3.72 48.82 -13.92
CA HIS A 7 3.70 47.36 -14.08
C HIS A 7 2.55 46.79 -13.26
N ALA A 8 1.44 46.47 -13.91
CA ALA A 8 0.41 45.58 -13.40
C ALA A 8 0.80 44.14 -13.82
N GLY A 9 1.28 43.34 -12.87
CA GLY A 9 1.51 41.91 -13.04
C GLY A 9 0.42 41.14 -12.31
N GLY A 10 -0.51 40.58 -13.08
CA GLY A 10 -1.70 39.90 -12.60
C GLY A 10 -1.39 38.69 -11.73
N GLY A 11 -2.15 38.55 -10.65
CA GLY A 11 -2.20 37.34 -9.86
C GLY A 11 -2.68 36.18 -10.71
N HIS A 12 -1.87 35.13 -10.81
CA HIS A 12 -2.36 33.83 -11.20
C HIS A 12 -3.16 33.27 -10.02
N ALA A 13 -4.47 33.49 -10.10
CA ALA A 13 -5.45 32.78 -9.31
C ALA A 13 -5.24 31.27 -9.56
N HIS A 14 -4.84 30.56 -8.52
CA HIS A 14 -4.83 29.10 -8.51
C HIS A 14 -6.28 28.67 -8.63
N GLY A 15 -6.66 28.22 -9.84
CA GLY A 15 -8.00 27.76 -10.15
C GLY A 15 -8.35 26.55 -9.30
N THR A 16 -9.42 26.70 -8.54
CA THR A 16 -10.30 25.68 -7.94
C THR A 16 -9.96 24.23 -8.33
N ASP A 17 -9.30 23.49 -7.43
CA ASP A 17 -9.23 22.04 -7.53
C ASP A 17 -10.60 21.47 -7.16
N GLY A 18 -11.34 20.99 -8.16
CA GLY A 18 -12.61 20.31 -7.96
C GLY A 18 -12.34 19.06 -7.14
N THR A 19 -13.07 18.85 -6.05
CA THR A 19 -12.86 17.69 -5.18
C THR A 19 -13.02 16.40 -5.98
N ALA A 20 -11.90 15.78 -6.37
CA ALA A 20 -11.89 14.51 -7.06
C ALA A 20 -12.73 13.50 -6.25
N VAL A 21 -13.65 12.83 -6.93
CA VAL A 21 -14.55 11.87 -6.26
C VAL A 21 -13.67 10.74 -5.71
N PRO A 22 -13.72 10.44 -4.40
CA PRO A 22 -12.86 9.43 -3.81
C PRO A 22 -13.15 8.05 -4.41
N TYR A 23 -12.09 7.28 -4.65
CA TYR A 23 -12.23 5.90 -5.11
C TYR A 23 -13.02 5.06 -4.09
N ARG A 24 -13.81 4.12 -4.60
CA ARG A 24 -14.62 3.23 -3.77
C ARG A 24 -13.80 2.06 -3.26
N ALA A 25 -13.99 1.71 -1.98
CA ALA A 25 -13.38 0.54 -1.36
C ALA A 25 -14.42 -0.34 -0.66
N LEU A 26 -14.17 -1.64 -0.60
CA LEU A 26 -15.02 -2.61 0.11
C LEU A 26 -14.23 -3.31 1.22
N ALA A 27 -14.80 -3.31 2.43
CA ALA A 27 -14.32 -4.13 3.53
C ALA A 27 -15.11 -5.44 3.64
N VAL A 28 -14.41 -6.57 3.72
CA VAL A 28 -15.00 -7.91 3.79
C VAL A 28 -14.43 -8.70 4.96
N THR A 29 -15.30 -9.33 5.75
CA THR A 29 -14.92 -10.30 6.76
C THR A 29 -15.31 -11.70 6.30
N ALA A 30 -14.32 -12.56 6.08
CA ALA A 30 -14.50 -13.98 5.79
C ALA A 30 -14.41 -14.78 7.08
N SER A 31 -15.54 -15.29 7.56
CA SER A 31 -15.62 -15.99 8.84
C SER A 31 -16.93 -16.74 8.99
N ASN A 32 -16.86 -18.08 8.97
CA ASN A 32 -18.01 -18.95 9.26
C ASN A 32 -18.71 -18.62 10.58
N ARG A 33 -17.94 -18.27 11.61
CA ARG A 33 -18.48 -18.02 12.96
C ARG A 33 -19.11 -16.63 13.08
N ALA A 34 -18.55 -15.61 12.41
CA ALA A 34 -19.15 -14.27 12.39
C ALA A 34 -20.43 -14.26 11.56
N SER A 35 -20.42 -14.91 10.39
CA SER A 35 -21.61 -15.01 9.53
C SER A 35 -22.77 -15.73 10.21
N ALA A 36 -22.46 -16.70 11.09
CA ALA A 36 -23.45 -17.44 11.88
C ALA A 36 -23.87 -16.73 13.19
N GLY A 37 -23.33 -15.53 13.47
CA GLY A 37 -23.64 -14.79 14.70
C GLY A 37 -23.06 -15.40 15.98
N VAL A 38 -22.12 -16.34 15.88
CA VAL A 38 -21.46 -16.99 17.03
C VAL A 38 -20.54 -16.01 17.75
N TYR A 39 -19.91 -15.09 17.01
CA TYR A 39 -19.25 -13.93 17.59
C TYR A 39 -19.44 -12.69 16.74
N GLU A 40 -19.25 -11.55 17.39
CA GLU A 40 -19.19 -10.24 16.77
C GLU A 40 -17.92 -10.09 15.91
N ASP A 41 -18.08 -9.54 14.70
CA ASP A 41 -16.98 -9.16 13.85
C ASP A 41 -16.25 -7.92 14.40
N LYS A 42 -14.99 -8.10 14.77
CA LYS A 42 -14.10 -7.02 15.24
C LYS A 42 -13.07 -6.59 14.20
N GLY A 43 -12.87 -7.39 13.14
CA GLY A 43 -11.88 -7.12 12.10
C GLY A 43 -12.43 -6.20 11.02
N GLY A 44 -13.65 -6.48 10.55
CA GLY A 44 -14.33 -5.70 9.52
C GLY A 44 -14.45 -4.20 9.85
N PRO A 45 -14.87 -3.81 11.07
CA PRO A 45 -14.93 -2.39 11.45
C PRO A 45 -13.56 -1.69 11.36
N LEU A 46 -12.46 -2.40 11.66
CA LEU A 46 -11.11 -1.83 11.55
C LEU A 46 -10.71 -1.60 10.08
N LEU A 47 -11.09 -2.51 9.17
CA LEU A 47 -10.88 -2.33 7.73
C LEU A 47 -11.60 -1.08 7.23
N VAL A 48 -12.86 -0.91 7.63
CA VAL A 48 -13.66 0.25 7.22
C VAL A 48 -13.00 1.55 7.66
N GLU A 49 -12.60 1.63 8.92
CA GLU A 49 -11.95 2.82 9.46
C GLU A 49 -10.61 3.09 8.78
N GLY A 50 -9.78 2.07 8.61
CA GLY A 50 -8.48 2.21 7.94
C GLY A 50 -8.61 2.70 6.50
N LEU A 51 -9.56 2.16 5.73
CA LEU A 51 -9.82 2.62 4.37
C LEU A 51 -10.36 4.06 4.32
N ARG A 52 -11.20 4.48 5.27
CA ARG A 52 -11.69 5.86 5.35
C ARG A 52 -10.55 6.84 5.64
N VAL A 53 -9.66 6.49 6.56
CA VAL A 53 -8.47 7.29 6.88
C VAL A 53 -7.56 7.44 5.66
N MET A 54 -7.50 6.43 4.79
CA MET A 54 -6.76 6.48 3.52
C MET A 54 -7.48 7.24 2.39
N GLY A 55 -8.65 7.84 2.65
CA GLY A 55 -9.36 8.69 1.70
C GLY A 55 -10.35 7.97 0.77
N PHE A 56 -10.67 6.70 1.03
CA PHE A 56 -11.62 5.94 0.20
C PHE A 56 -13.09 6.18 0.62
N ALA A 57 -14.01 6.10 -0.35
CA ALA A 57 -15.43 5.94 -0.09
C ALA A 57 -15.74 4.46 0.22
N VAL A 58 -16.00 4.14 1.49
CA VAL A 58 -16.00 2.74 1.96
C VAL A 58 -17.39 2.17 2.19
N ASP A 59 -17.66 1.05 1.54
CA ASP A 59 -18.80 0.18 1.81
C ASP A 59 -18.38 -0.99 2.74
N GLY A 60 -19.29 -1.44 3.62
CA GLY A 60 -19.08 -2.58 4.53
C GLY A 60 -18.99 -2.22 6.02
N PRO A 61 -18.52 -3.15 6.88
CA PRO A 61 -18.00 -4.46 6.51
C PRO A 61 -19.10 -5.41 6.04
N LYS A 62 -18.85 -6.16 4.98
CA LYS A 62 -19.69 -7.29 4.59
C LYS A 62 -19.13 -8.56 5.21
N VAL A 63 -19.93 -9.23 6.02
CA VAL A 63 -19.55 -10.50 6.65
C VAL A 63 -20.10 -11.66 5.83
N VAL A 64 -19.23 -12.58 5.41
CA VAL A 64 -19.59 -13.77 4.64
C VAL A 64 -18.92 -15.02 5.22
N PRO A 65 -19.51 -16.22 5.02
CA PRO A 65 -18.83 -17.48 5.33
C PRO A 65 -17.54 -17.65 4.51
N ASP A 66 -16.64 -18.51 4.98
CA ASP A 66 -15.42 -18.87 4.25
C ASP A 66 -15.75 -19.67 2.97
N GLY A 67 -14.87 -19.60 1.96
CA GLY A 67 -15.02 -20.34 0.70
C GLY A 67 -15.79 -19.56 -0.37
N GLU A 68 -16.62 -20.24 -1.17
CA GLU A 68 -17.25 -19.67 -2.37
C GLU A 68 -17.96 -18.32 -2.15
N PRO A 69 -18.65 -18.06 -1.02
CA PRO A 69 -19.25 -16.74 -0.76
C PRO A 69 -18.25 -15.58 -0.80
N VAL A 70 -16.98 -15.81 -0.44
CA VAL A 70 -15.91 -14.82 -0.57
C VAL A 70 -15.65 -14.54 -2.05
N ARG A 71 -15.50 -15.58 -2.88
CA ARG A 71 -15.25 -15.44 -4.31
C ARG A 71 -16.38 -14.69 -5.02
N GLU A 72 -17.63 -15.06 -4.75
CA GLU A 72 -18.81 -14.38 -5.32
C GLU A 72 -18.82 -12.88 -4.97
N LEU A 73 -18.54 -12.54 -3.71
CA LEU A 73 -18.51 -11.16 -3.28
C LEU A 73 -17.35 -10.36 -3.89
N LEU A 74 -16.16 -10.97 -4.00
CA LEU A 74 -15.01 -10.35 -4.65
C LEU A 74 -15.29 -10.12 -6.14
N GLN A 75 -15.88 -11.10 -6.82
CA GLN A 75 -16.27 -10.98 -8.23
C GLN A 75 -17.30 -9.86 -8.44
N GLU A 76 -18.28 -9.75 -7.55
CA GLU A 76 -19.24 -8.64 -7.57
C GLU A 76 -18.55 -7.29 -7.35
N ALA A 77 -17.61 -7.21 -6.42
CA ALA A 77 -16.87 -5.97 -6.17
C ALA A 77 -16.07 -5.52 -7.39
N VAL A 78 -15.41 -6.44 -8.09
CA VAL A 78 -14.71 -6.15 -9.35
C VAL A 78 -15.68 -5.63 -10.41
N ARG A 79 -16.83 -6.29 -10.60
CA ARG A 79 -17.86 -5.85 -11.57
C ARG A 79 -18.47 -4.49 -11.21
N SER A 80 -18.64 -4.23 -9.92
CA SER A 80 -19.16 -2.97 -9.38
C SER A 80 -18.15 -1.81 -9.41
N GLY A 81 -16.93 -2.04 -9.89
CA GLY A 81 -15.91 -1.01 -10.08
C GLY A 81 -15.32 -0.48 -8.77
N TYR A 82 -15.23 -1.30 -7.72
CA TYR A 82 -14.45 -0.93 -6.54
C TYR A 82 -12.97 -0.86 -6.91
N ALA A 83 -12.28 0.18 -6.46
CA ALA A 83 -10.84 0.32 -6.67
C ALA A 83 -10.04 -0.58 -5.71
N VAL A 84 -10.58 -0.81 -4.51
CA VAL A 84 -9.94 -1.63 -3.47
C VAL A 84 -10.93 -2.59 -2.83
N VAL A 85 -10.49 -3.81 -2.58
CA VAL A 85 -11.16 -4.72 -1.64
C VAL A 85 -10.17 -5.22 -0.61
N LEU A 86 -10.46 -4.97 0.67
CA LEU A 86 -9.72 -5.57 1.78
C LEU A 86 -10.56 -6.68 2.39
N THR A 87 -9.97 -7.87 2.52
CA THR A 87 -10.58 -8.97 3.26
C THR A 87 -9.87 -9.18 4.60
N THR A 88 -10.58 -9.66 5.62
CA THR A 88 -9.99 -10.19 6.85
C THR A 88 -10.55 -11.57 7.16
N GLY A 89 -9.69 -12.49 7.60
CA GLY A 89 -10.06 -13.85 7.95
C GLY A 89 -9.89 -14.86 6.80
N GLY A 90 -9.98 -16.15 7.15
CA GLY A 90 -9.85 -17.26 6.20
C GLY A 90 -8.46 -17.41 5.57
N THR A 91 -7.40 -16.82 6.14
CA THR A 91 -6.02 -16.81 5.61
C THR A 91 -5.05 -17.72 6.37
N GLY A 92 -5.49 -18.38 7.45
CA GLY A 92 -4.65 -19.30 8.22
C GLY A 92 -4.47 -20.66 7.53
N ILE A 93 -4.07 -21.67 8.30
CA ILE A 93 -3.87 -23.06 7.83
C ILE A 93 -5.01 -24.00 8.25
N SER A 94 -6.14 -23.48 8.74
CA SER A 94 -7.33 -24.29 9.02
C SER A 94 -7.83 -24.92 7.72
N PRO A 95 -8.40 -26.14 7.73
CA PRO A 95 -9.04 -26.73 6.56
C PRO A 95 -10.14 -25.86 5.93
N THR A 96 -10.74 -24.96 6.71
CA THR A 96 -11.79 -24.03 6.26
C THR A 96 -11.23 -22.68 5.77
N ASP A 97 -9.95 -22.39 6.00
CA ASP A 97 -9.34 -21.14 5.55
C ASP A 97 -9.17 -21.21 4.03
N ARG A 98 -10.03 -20.50 3.29
CA ARG A 98 -10.09 -20.57 1.82
C ARG A 98 -10.00 -19.21 1.13
N THR A 99 -9.89 -18.12 1.88
CA THR A 99 -9.83 -16.76 1.34
C THR A 99 -8.72 -16.57 0.28
N PRO A 100 -7.49 -17.07 0.47
CA PRO A 100 -6.44 -16.97 -0.54
C PRO A 100 -6.81 -17.66 -1.86
N GLU A 101 -7.38 -18.86 -1.79
CA GLU A 101 -7.80 -19.62 -2.98
C GLU A 101 -8.92 -18.90 -3.74
N MET A 102 -9.90 -18.37 -3.00
CA MET A 102 -11.01 -17.62 -3.58
C MET A 102 -10.50 -16.36 -4.29
N THR A 103 -9.60 -15.64 -3.62
CA THR A 103 -8.98 -14.41 -4.15
C THR A 103 -8.16 -14.72 -5.40
N ARG A 104 -7.20 -15.65 -5.31
CA ARG A 104 -6.28 -16.00 -6.41
C ARG A 104 -7.03 -16.42 -7.69
N SER A 105 -8.18 -17.08 -7.55
CA SER A 105 -8.99 -17.50 -8.70
C SER A 105 -9.57 -16.34 -9.55
N LEU A 106 -9.50 -15.11 -9.06
CA LEU A 106 -10.01 -13.90 -9.71
C LEU A 106 -8.91 -12.93 -10.16
N LEU A 107 -7.67 -13.12 -9.72
CA LEU A 107 -6.57 -12.19 -9.99
C LEU A 107 -6.05 -12.37 -11.41
N ASP A 108 -5.85 -11.27 -12.12
CA ASP A 108 -5.09 -11.25 -13.37
C ASP A 108 -3.60 -11.46 -13.09
N HIS A 109 -3.10 -10.87 -12.00
CA HIS A 109 -1.75 -11.06 -11.51
C HIS A 109 -1.65 -10.79 -10.00
N GLU A 110 -0.71 -11.47 -9.34
CA GLU A 110 -0.39 -11.26 -7.92
C GLU A 110 0.64 -10.14 -7.72
N ILE A 111 0.57 -9.47 -6.57
CA ILE A 111 1.56 -8.53 -6.05
C ILE A 111 2.13 -9.13 -4.75
N PRO A 112 3.08 -10.09 -4.85
CA PRO A 112 3.55 -10.83 -3.68
C PRO A 112 4.18 -9.92 -2.60
N GLY A 113 4.82 -8.82 -3.00
CA GLY A 113 5.48 -7.88 -2.08
C GLY A 113 4.54 -7.28 -1.03
N ILE A 114 3.26 -7.06 -1.33
CA ILE A 114 2.28 -6.57 -0.35
C ILE A 114 2.03 -7.63 0.71
N ALA A 115 1.78 -8.88 0.29
CA ALA A 115 1.52 -9.98 1.21
C ALA A 115 2.75 -10.31 2.08
N GLU A 116 3.95 -10.20 1.51
CA GLU A 116 5.22 -10.35 2.22
C GLU A 116 5.43 -9.27 3.29
N ALA A 117 5.18 -8.01 2.94
CA ALA A 117 5.30 -6.88 3.86
C ALA A 117 4.34 -7.01 5.06
N ILE A 118 3.08 -7.40 4.81
CA ILE A 118 2.09 -7.63 5.87
C ILE A 118 2.54 -8.75 6.82
N ARG A 119 3.04 -9.87 6.28
CA ARG A 119 3.59 -10.96 7.12
C ARG A 119 4.82 -10.48 7.90
N ALA A 120 5.71 -9.73 7.27
CA ALA A 120 6.91 -9.22 7.91
C ALA A 120 6.57 -8.31 9.10
N GLU A 121 5.65 -7.36 8.90
CA GLU A 121 5.17 -6.45 9.95
C GLU A 121 4.57 -7.21 11.13
N GLY A 122 3.69 -8.19 10.85
CA GLY A 122 3.08 -9.01 11.91
C GLY A 122 4.08 -9.89 12.65
N ARG A 123 5.09 -10.45 11.96
CA ARG A 123 6.11 -11.33 12.56
C ARG A 123 6.98 -10.64 13.60
N THR A 124 7.14 -9.31 13.51
CA THR A 124 7.85 -8.55 14.55
C THR A 124 7.15 -8.62 15.91
N LYS A 125 5.84 -8.90 15.93
CA LYS A 125 4.99 -8.92 17.12
C LYS A 125 4.58 -10.35 17.49
N VAL A 126 4.18 -11.14 16.50
CA VAL A 126 3.65 -12.50 16.67
C VAL A 126 4.28 -13.44 15.64
N PRO A 127 5.10 -14.42 16.05
CA PRO A 127 5.78 -15.33 15.10
C PRO A 127 4.83 -16.07 14.14
N THR A 128 3.63 -16.43 14.61
CA THR A 128 2.63 -17.15 13.80
C THR A 128 2.02 -16.30 12.69
N ALA A 129 2.25 -14.99 12.64
CA ALA A 129 1.89 -14.16 11.49
C ALA A 129 2.54 -14.68 10.19
N ALA A 130 3.68 -15.39 10.30
CA ALA A 130 4.33 -16.08 9.19
C ALA A 130 3.42 -17.10 8.47
N LEU A 131 2.44 -17.67 9.17
CA LEU A 131 1.57 -18.73 8.65
C LEU A 131 0.41 -18.18 7.80
N SER A 132 0.22 -16.87 7.74
CA SER A 132 -0.82 -16.27 6.89
C SER A 132 -0.53 -16.56 5.42
N ARG A 133 -1.46 -17.23 4.76
CA ARG A 133 -1.45 -17.53 3.32
C ARG A 133 -2.11 -16.44 2.48
N GLY A 134 -2.49 -15.31 3.10
CA GLY A 134 -3.10 -14.18 2.42
C GLY A 134 -2.30 -13.74 1.19
N VAL A 135 -3.02 -13.43 0.11
CA VAL A 135 -2.46 -12.91 -1.14
C VAL A 135 -2.89 -11.46 -1.36
N ALA A 136 -2.21 -10.80 -2.28
CA ALA A 136 -2.58 -9.49 -2.79
C ALA A 136 -2.41 -9.51 -4.32
N GLY A 137 -3.26 -8.78 -5.04
CA GLY A 137 -3.14 -8.68 -6.49
C GLY A 137 -4.26 -7.89 -7.14
N VAL A 138 -4.24 -7.86 -8.46
CA VAL A 138 -5.14 -7.05 -9.28
C VAL A 138 -6.12 -7.94 -10.03
N ALA A 139 -7.39 -7.52 -10.06
CA ALA A 139 -8.42 -8.05 -10.94
C ALA A 139 -9.08 -6.87 -11.67
N GLY A 140 -8.86 -6.76 -12.99
CA GLY A 140 -9.23 -5.59 -13.78
C GLY A 140 -8.50 -4.33 -13.29
N ARG A 141 -9.24 -3.43 -12.63
CA ARG A 141 -8.70 -2.22 -11.97
C ARG A 141 -8.90 -2.22 -10.45
N THR A 142 -9.24 -3.38 -9.90
CA THR A 142 -9.47 -3.57 -8.47
C THR A 142 -8.24 -4.20 -7.82
N LEU A 143 -7.67 -3.54 -6.82
CA LEU A 143 -6.65 -4.11 -5.95
C LEU A 143 -7.33 -4.88 -4.81
N ILE A 144 -7.04 -6.18 -4.70
CA ILE A 144 -7.58 -7.05 -3.65
C ILE A 144 -6.44 -7.46 -2.72
N VAL A 145 -6.63 -7.31 -1.40
CA VAL A 145 -5.62 -7.67 -0.39
C VAL A 145 -6.27 -8.47 0.74
N ASN A 146 -5.69 -9.63 1.08
CA ASN A 146 -6.14 -10.43 2.22
C ASN A 146 -5.32 -10.15 3.48
N LEU A 147 -6.01 -9.70 4.54
CA LEU A 147 -5.42 -9.52 5.87
C LEU A 147 -5.73 -10.71 6.78
N PRO A 148 -4.91 -10.94 7.84
CA PRO A 148 -5.21 -11.91 8.88
C PRO A 148 -6.56 -11.65 9.58
N GLY A 149 -7.17 -12.69 10.15
CA GLY A 149 -8.47 -12.58 10.86
C GLY A 149 -8.40 -11.99 12.28
N SER A 150 -7.22 -11.94 12.89
CA SER A 150 -7.04 -11.33 14.21
C SER A 150 -7.03 -9.80 14.12
N THR A 151 -7.59 -9.09 15.10
CA THR A 151 -7.54 -7.62 15.15
C THR A 151 -6.12 -7.05 15.12
N GLY A 152 -5.14 -7.73 15.74
CA GLY A 152 -3.72 -7.37 15.65
C GLY A 152 -3.21 -7.44 14.20
N GLY A 153 -3.39 -8.58 13.53
CA GLY A 153 -2.98 -8.74 12.14
C GLY A 153 -3.74 -7.83 11.14
N VAL A 154 -4.98 -7.43 11.43
CA VAL A 154 -5.68 -6.40 10.65
C VAL A 154 -4.98 -5.05 10.80
N LYS A 155 -4.65 -4.64 12.02
CA LYS A 155 -3.92 -3.38 12.28
C LYS A 155 -2.53 -3.38 11.65
N ASP A 156 -1.81 -4.48 11.75
CA ASP A 156 -0.50 -4.65 11.10
C ASP A 156 -0.62 -4.50 9.58
N GLY A 157 -1.61 -5.15 8.98
CA GLY A 157 -1.87 -5.03 7.54
C GLY A 157 -2.25 -3.62 7.12
N LEU A 158 -3.13 -2.95 7.87
CA LEU A 158 -3.51 -1.56 7.60
C LEU A 158 -2.33 -0.58 7.73
N ALA A 159 -1.41 -0.82 8.68
CA ALA A 159 -0.21 -0.01 8.84
C ALA A 159 0.71 -0.09 7.60
N VAL A 160 0.89 -1.30 7.05
CA VAL A 160 1.62 -1.49 5.78
C VAL A 160 0.89 -0.81 4.63
N LEU A 161 -0.43 -1.03 4.52
CA LEU A 161 -1.23 -0.52 3.40
C LEU A 161 -1.34 1.01 3.39
N ALA A 162 -1.32 1.68 4.55
CA ALA A 162 -1.38 3.14 4.62
C ALA A 162 -0.29 3.83 3.79
N GLY A 163 0.90 3.22 3.69
CA GLY A 163 2.03 3.77 2.94
C GLY A 163 2.01 3.52 1.44
N LEU A 164 1.10 2.68 0.92
CA LEU A 164 1.13 2.23 -0.48
C LEU A 164 -0.22 2.26 -1.20
N LEU A 165 -1.33 2.12 -0.48
CA LEU A 165 -2.64 1.84 -1.08
C LEU A 165 -3.19 2.99 -1.93
N PRO A 166 -3.14 4.28 -1.50
CA PRO A 166 -3.57 5.39 -2.36
C PRO A 166 -2.78 5.45 -3.66
N HIS A 167 -1.45 5.36 -3.58
CA HIS A 167 -0.56 5.39 -4.73
C HIS A 167 -0.81 4.23 -5.71
N ALA A 168 -0.96 3.00 -5.20
CA ALA A 168 -1.23 1.84 -6.02
C ALA A 168 -2.57 1.95 -6.76
N VAL A 169 -3.59 2.52 -6.10
CA VAL A 169 -4.89 2.77 -6.73
C VAL A 169 -4.80 3.85 -7.80
N ASP A 170 -4.10 4.95 -7.54
CA ASP A 170 -3.88 6.00 -8.53
C ASP A 170 -3.20 5.45 -9.78
N GLN A 171 -2.14 4.63 -9.62
CA GLN A 171 -1.47 3.96 -10.73
C GLN A 171 -2.41 3.07 -11.55
N LEU A 172 -3.21 2.22 -10.88
CA LEU A 172 -4.20 1.36 -11.56
C LEU A 172 -5.27 2.16 -12.30
N HIS A 173 -5.51 3.40 -11.86
CA HIS A 173 -6.51 4.27 -12.46
C HIS A 173 -5.95 5.30 -13.47
N GLY A 174 -4.64 5.30 -13.71
CA GLY A 174 -3.99 6.18 -14.69
C GLY A 174 -3.69 7.58 -14.16
N GLY A 175 -3.55 7.73 -12.84
CA GLY A 175 -3.05 8.96 -12.22
C GLY A 175 -1.56 9.18 -12.51
N ASP A 176 -1.19 10.43 -12.80
CA ASP A 176 0.20 10.84 -13.03
C ASP A 176 1.01 10.89 -11.73
N HIS A 177 2.30 10.56 -11.84
CA HIS A 177 3.24 10.59 -10.72
C HIS A 177 3.83 11.99 -10.50
N PRO A 178 3.82 12.52 -9.25
CA PRO A 178 4.93 13.31 -8.78
C PRO A 178 6.15 12.39 -8.67
N GLN A 179 7.26 12.72 -9.34
CA GLN A 179 8.53 12.05 -9.07
C GLN A 179 8.82 12.13 -7.56
N PRO A 180 9.40 11.08 -6.94
CA PRO A 180 9.96 11.25 -5.61
C PRO A 180 10.93 12.45 -5.63
N PRO A 181 11.00 13.27 -4.56
CA PRO A 181 11.94 14.37 -4.53
C PRO A 181 13.33 13.81 -4.83
N ALA A 182 13.96 14.32 -5.89
CA ALA A 182 15.33 13.95 -6.21
C ALA A 182 16.15 14.13 -4.93
N GLU A 183 16.74 13.05 -4.43
CA GLU A 183 17.79 13.16 -3.44
C GLU A 183 18.83 14.10 -4.06
N SER A 184 18.93 15.29 -3.47
CA SER A 184 19.96 16.26 -3.82
C SER A 184 21.29 15.54 -3.66
N SER A 185 21.94 15.25 -4.79
CA SER A 185 23.30 14.76 -4.84
C SER A 185 24.22 15.87 -4.35
N ALA A 186 24.28 16.04 -3.04
CA ALA A 186 25.35 16.77 -2.39
C ALA A 186 26.63 15.94 -2.59
N GLN A 187 27.43 16.37 -3.57
CA GLN A 187 28.81 15.93 -3.74
C GLN A 187 29.56 16.08 -2.41
N PRO A 188 30.35 15.09 -1.96
CA PRO A 188 31.22 15.29 -0.82
C PRO A 188 32.28 16.34 -1.18
N ALA A 189 32.29 17.43 -0.41
CA ALA A 189 33.28 18.50 -0.55
C ALA A 189 34.69 17.95 -0.26
N THR A 190 35.53 17.99 -1.28
CA THR A 190 36.98 17.80 -1.19
C THR A 190 37.56 18.76 -0.15
N THR A 191 38.04 18.23 0.97
CA THR A 191 38.81 19.01 1.94
C THR A 191 40.27 19.05 1.49
N SER A 192 40.70 20.23 1.05
CA SER A 192 42.08 20.60 0.73
C SER A 192 42.97 20.58 1.99
N GLN A 193 44.04 19.78 1.96
CA GLN A 193 45.17 19.89 2.89
C GLN A 193 46.04 21.11 2.54
N PRO A 194 46.70 21.77 3.52
CA PRO A 194 47.82 22.66 3.23
C PRO A 194 49.19 21.98 3.37
N ASP A 195 50.08 22.40 2.49
CA ASP A 195 51.49 22.02 2.32
C ASP A 195 52.37 22.17 3.56
N ALA A 196 53.33 21.24 3.70
CA ALA A 196 54.68 21.56 4.14
C ALA A 196 55.70 20.60 3.51
N SER A 197 56.67 21.20 2.83
CA SER A 197 57.79 20.64 2.08
C SER A 197 58.82 19.91 2.95
N VAL A 198 59.64 19.04 2.33
CA VAL A 198 61.13 19.12 2.29
C VAL A 198 61.76 17.84 1.69
N SER A 199 62.57 18.07 0.64
CA SER A 199 63.85 17.42 0.27
C SER A 199 63.92 16.01 -0.36
N ALA A 200 64.16 16.06 -1.68
CA ALA A 200 65.27 15.45 -2.46
C ALA A 200 65.63 13.94 -2.36
N ALA A 201 65.39 13.29 -3.52
CA ALA A 201 66.01 12.14 -4.23
C ALA A 201 67.47 11.69 -3.89
N PRO A 202 68.04 10.60 -4.49
CA PRO A 202 67.51 9.71 -5.54
C PRO A 202 67.74 8.18 -5.38
N ARG A 203 67.00 7.44 -6.24
CA ARG A 203 67.25 6.15 -6.95
C ARG A 203 68.39 5.21 -6.52
N GLY A 204 68.07 3.92 -6.45
CA GLY A 204 69.01 2.81 -6.73
C GLY A 204 68.37 1.42 -6.63
N ASP A 205 68.32 0.72 -7.77
CA ASP A 205 68.22 -0.72 -8.08
C ASP A 205 68.06 -1.75 -6.93
N ASP A 206 67.00 -2.60 -6.96
CA ASP A 206 66.90 -3.94 -7.62
C ASP A 206 67.33 -5.10 -6.66
N PRO A 207 67.15 -6.40 -6.96
CA PRO A 207 66.13 -7.23 -6.33
C PRO A 207 66.71 -8.42 -5.53
N ARG A 208 65.90 -9.01 -4.65
CA ARG A 208 65.77 -10.47 -4.42
C ARG A 208 64.73 -10.79 -3.34
#